data_AF-A0A222G7M6-F1
#
_entry.id   AF-A0A222G7M6-F1
#
_cell.length_a   1.000
_cell.length_b   1.000
_cell.length_c   1.000
_cell.angle_alpha   90.00
_cell.angle_beta   90.00
_cell.angle_gamma   90.00
#
_symmetry.space_group_name_H-M   'P 1'
#
loop_
_entity.id
_entity.type
_entity.pdbx_description
1 polymer ?
#
loop_
_entity_poly.entity_id
_entity_poly.type
_entity_poly.pdbx_seq_one_letter_code
_entity_poly.pdbx_strand_id
1 'polypeptide(L)'
;MTIKFFSRKNSYDYFLVSCLLTFFLSTPLHATQSQSLDMNQWLKARFGAQHEALIPIVAVADMLYSCQQQNQTDENLTIKAMITQLDKNTLAEKLIACLGEESPKSDTALNYGLKGCFHEQLLHLSVDEKQQKMRLVTETIKGLSRSERQKSFTQCVTDQAIHYLK
;
A
#
# COMPACT_ATOMS: atom_id res chain seq x y z
N MET A 1 44.15 -43.30 -46.01
CA MET A 1 42.72 -43.62 -45.82
C MET A 1 41.96 -42.89 -46.92
N THR A 2 41.52 -43.59 -47.96
CA THR A 2 41.08 -43.01 -49.24
C THR A 2 39.72 -43.57 -49.64
N ILE A 3 38.76 -42.64 -49.76
CA ILE A 3 37.53 -42.55 -50.57
C ILE A 3 36.89 -43.84 -51.11
N LYS A 4 35.58 -44.02 -50.83
CA LYS A 4 34.58 -44.52 -51.81
C LYS A 4 33.25 -43.76 -51.70
N PHE A 5 32.72 -43.41 -52.87
CA PHE A 5 31.42 -42.80 -53.16
C PHE A 5 30.27 -43.83 -53.15
N PHE A 6 29.05 -43.43 -52.75
CA PHE A 6 27.76 -43.83 -53.36
C PHE A 6 26.63 -42.95 -52.75
N SER A 7 26.07 -41.98 -53.47
CA SER A 7 24.95 -42.06 -54.44
C SER A 7 23.54 -42.12 -53.83
N ARG A 8 22.85 -40.97 -53.93
CA ARG A 8 21.51 -40.76 -54.55
C ARG A 8 20.24 -41.16 -53.79
N LYS A 9 19.34 -40.15 -53.74
CA LYS A 9 17.86 -40.19 -53.73
C LYS A 9 17.15 -40.74 -52.48
N ASN A 10 16.50 -39.85 -51.73
CA ASN A 10 15.05 -39.63 -51.85
C ASN A 10 14.60 -38.56 -50.85
N SER A 11 14.35 -37.37 -51.41
CA SER A 11 13.81 -36.20 -50.73
C SER A 11 12.31 -36.14 -51.03
N TYR A 12 11.49 -36.98 -50.40
CA TYR A 12 10.02 -36.88 -50.43
C TYR A 12 9.44 -37.78 -49.32
N ASP A 13 9.62 -37.44 -48.03
CA ASP A 13 8.83 -38.12 -46.96
C ASP A 13 8.81 -37.40 -45.59
N TYR A 14 9.23 -36.14 -45.51
CA TYR A 14 9.16 -35.36 -44.26
C TYR A 14 8.19 -34.16 -44.32
N PHE A 15 7.34 -34.09 -45.34
CA PHE A 15 6.41 -32.96 -45.52
C PHE A 15 4.95 -33.28 -45.14
N LEU A 16 4.62 -34.52 -44.78
CA LEU A 16 3.24 -34.95 -44.48
C LEU A 16 2.98 -35.31 -43.01
N VAL A 17 3.96 -35.18 -42.11
CA VAL A 17 3.79 -35.45 -40.67
C VAL A 17 3.79 -34.17 -39.81
N SER A 18 3.99 -33.00 -40.42
CA SER A 18 4.09 -31.72 -39.70
C SER A 18 2.76 -30.96 -39.52
N CYS A 19 1.61 -31.52 -39.91
CA CYS A 19 0.34 -30.77 -39.98
C CYS A 19 -0.75 -31.18 -38.97
N LEU A 20 -0.47 -32.06 -38.00
CA LEU A 20 -1.47 -32.57 -37.05
C LEU A 20 -1.19 -32.28 -35.57
N LEU A 21 -0.27 -31.35 -35.27
CA LEU A 21 0.09 -30.95 -33.89
C LEU A 21 -0.15 -29.46 -33.60
N THR A 22 -1.07 -28.81 -34.33
CA THR A 22 -1.41 -27.39 -34.16
C THR A 22 -2.91 -27.14 -33.98
N PHE A 23 -3.61 -27.98 -33.20
CA PHE A 23 -5.01 -27.74 -32.84
C PHE A 23 -5.32 -27.99 -31.36
N PHE A 24 -4.51 -27.43 -30.47
CA PHE A 24 -4.92 -27.15 -29.09
C PHE A 24 -4.32 -25.82 -28.61
N LEU A 25 -4.71 -24.72 -29.26
CA LEU A 25 -4.66 -23.39 -28.64
C LEU A 25 -6.09 -23.04 -28.21
N SER A 26 -6.48 -23.57 -27.06
CA SER A 26 -7.65 -23.13 -26.32
C SER A 26 -7.21 -22.05 -25.34
N THR A 27 -7.58 -20.78 -25.56
CA THR A 27 -7.88 -19.85 -24.45
C THR A 27 -8.96 -18.84 -24.86
N PRO A 28 -10.04 -18.68 -24.07
CA PRO A 28 -10.93 -17.53 -24.17
C PRO A 28 -10.29 -16.34 -23.45
N LEU A 29 -9.78 -15.35 -24.18
CA LEU A 29 -9.06 -14.20 -23.60
C LEU A 29 -9.96 -12.99 -23.27
N HIS A 30 -11.29 -13.11 -23.36
CA HIS A 30 -12.22 -11.96 -23.23
C HIS A 30 -13.28 -12.04 -22.12
N ALA A 31 -13.34 -13.12 -21.32
CA ALA A 31 -14.31 -13.23 -20.22
C ALA A 31 -13.80 -12.67 -18.88
N THR A 32 -12.48 -12.65 -18.65
CA THR A 32 -11.88 -12.26 -17.37
C THR A 32 -11.89 -10.75 -17.15
N GLN A 33 -11.84 -9.95 -18.21
CA GLN A 33 -11.76 -8.48 -18.12
C GLN A 33 -13.12 -7.85 -17.77
N SER A 34 -14.22 -8.33 -18.36
CA SER A 34 -15.56 -7.82 -18.03
C SER A 34 -15.99 -8.19 -16.61
N GLN A 35 -15.70 -9.43 -16.17
CA GLN A 35 -16.01 -9.89 -14.82
C GLN A 35 -15.20 -9.15 -13.73
N SER A 36 -13.92 -8.84 -14.00
CA SER A 36 -13.09 -8.07 -13.06
C SER A 36 -13.49 -6.60 -12.97
N LEU A 37 -13.93 -5.98 -14.07
CA LEU A 37 -14.49 -4.63 -14.06
C LEU A 37 -15.77 -4.56 -13.22
N ASP A 38 -16.68 -5.52 -13.37
CA ASP A 38 -17.94 -5.61 -12.61
C ASP A 38 -17.67 -5.79 -11.10
N MET A 39 -16.74 -6.69 -10.74
CA MET A 39 -16.33 -6.91 -9.34
C MET A 39 -15.75 -5.65 -8.69
N ASN A 40 -14.84 -4.95 -9.39
CA ASN A 40 -14.21 -3.73 -8.86
C ASN A 40 -15.23 -2.61 -8.65
N GLN A 41 -16.19 -2.48 -9.57
CA GLN A 41 -17.26 -1.51 -9.46
C GLN A 41 -18.17 -1.82 -8.26
N TRP A 42 -18.48 -3.10 -8.04
CA TRP A 42 -19.23 -3.54 -6.87
C TRP A 42 -18.49 -3.24 -5.55
N LEU A 43 -17.19 -3.57 -5.45
CA LEU A 43 -16.37 -3.29 -4.26
C LEU A 43 -16.34 -1.80 -3.94
N LYS A 44 -16.14 -0.96 -4.97
CA LYS A 44 -16.12 0.50 -4.81
C LYS A 44 -17.49 1.02 -4.35
N ALA A 45 -18.59 0.53 -4.93
CA ALA A 45 -19.94 0.92 -4.53
C ALA A 45 -20.25 0.49 -3.08
N ARG A 46 -19.77 -0.68 -2.67
CA ARG A 46 -20.02 -1.25 -1.34
C ARG A 46 -19.22 -0.56 -0.23
N PHE A 47 -17.96 -0.25 -0.47
CA PHE A 47 -17.02 0.19 0.57
C PHE A 47 -16.50 1.63 0.40
N GLY A 48 -16.71 2.27 -0.75
CA GLY A 48 -16.13 3.58 -1.07
C GLY A 48 -16.48 4.67 -0.06
N ALA A 49 -17.76 4.85 0.26
CA ALA A 49 -18.19 5.88 1.22
C ALA A 49 -17.65 5.64 2.63
N GLN A 50 -17.56 4.37 3.06
CA GLN A 50 -16.98 4.01 4.36
C GLN A 50 -15.48 4.30 4.39
N HIS A 51 -14.78 3.93 3.33
CA HIS A 51 -13.34 4.16 3.18
C HIS A 51 -13.01 5.65 3.17
N GLU A 52 -13.70 6.44 2.35
CA GLU A 52 -13.53 7.89 2.28
C GLU A 52 -13.78 8.58 3.64
N ALA A 53 -14.77 8.10 4.42
CA ALA A 53 -15.04 8.61 5.76
C ALA A 53 -13.96 8.23 6.79
N LEU A 54 -13.29 7.09 6.61
CA LEU A 54 -12.23 6.61 7.51
C LEU A 54 -10.89 7.34 7.29
N ILE A 55 -10.54 7.69 6.06
CA ILE A 55 -9.27 8.38 5.72
C ILE A 55 -8.94 9.55 6.68
N PRO A 56 -9.83 10.53 6.93
CA PRO A 56 -9.52 11.63 7.84
C PRO A 56 -9.39 11.21 9.30
N ILE A 57 -10.05 10.13 9.73
CA ILE A 57 -9.94 9.58 11.10
C ILE A 57 -8.56 8.95 11.28
N VAL A 58 -8.14 8.12 10.31
CA VAL A 58 -6.82 7.50 10.30
C VAL A 58 -5.72 8.55 10.29
N ALA A 59 -5.83 9.57 9.43
CA ALA A 59 -4.85 10.65 9.35
C ALA A 59 -4.65 11.38 10.69
N VAL A 60 -5.73 11.68 11.41
CA VAL A 60 -5.66 12.33 12.73
C VAL A 60 -5.03 11.40 13.77
N ALA A 61 -5.38 10.11 13.75
CA ALA A 61 -4.81 9.12 14.67
C ALA A 61 -3.29 8.97 14.48
N ASP A 62 -2.81 8.91 13.24
CA ASP A 62 -1.37 8.82 12.96
C ASP A 62 -0.60 10.06 13.44
N MET A 63 -1.16 11.25 13.21
CA MET A 63 -0.58 12.51 13.69
C MET A 63 -0.53 12.54 15.21
N LEU A 64 -1.65 12.20 15.86
CA LEU A 64 -1.76 12.21 17.32
C LEU A 64 -0.76 11.23 17.94
N TYR A 65 -0.71 9.99 17.44
CA TYR A 65 0.20 8.96 17.95
C TYR A 65 1.65 9.43 17.95
N SER A 66 2.15 9.94 16.81
CA SER A 66 3.55 10.39 16.75
C SER A 66 3.82 11.65 17.56
N CYS A 67 2.84 12.53 17.68
CA CYS A 67 2.94 13.70 18.54
C CYS A 67 3.06 13.30 20.01
N GLN A 68 2.23 12.37 20.47
CA GLN A 68 2.25 11.82 21.84
C GLN A 68 3.56 11.08 22.14
N GLN A 69 4.05 10.29 21.18
CA GLN A 69 5.35 9.61 21.30
C GLN A 69 6.51 10.59 21.44
N GLN A 70 6.49 11.71 20.72
CA GLN A 70 7.54 12.73 20.83
C GLN A 70 7.47 13.49 22.16
N ASN A 71 6.26 13.78 22.65
CA ASN A 71 6.04 14.51 23.89
C ASN A 71 6.06 13.61 25.14
N GLN A 72 6.30 12.31 24.98
CA GLN A 72 6.36 11.31 26.06
C GLN A 72 5.12 11.33 26.96
N THR A 73 3.94 11.54 26.38
CA THR A 73 2.68 11.55 27.14
C THR A 73 2.27 10.13 27.51
N ASP A 74 1.81 9.91 28.74
CA ASP A 74 1.46 8.59 29.33
C ASP A 74 0.28 7.84 28.66
N GLU A 75 -0.36 8.43 27.66
CA GLU A 75 -1.52 7.84 26.99
C GLU A 75 -1.05 6.82 25.92
N ASN A 76 -0.75 5.59 26.36
CA ASN A 76 -0.25 4.50 25.53
C ASN A 76 -1.35 3.81 24.69
N LEU A 77 -2.13 4.58 23.92
CA LEU A 77 -3.07 4.00 22.96
C LEU A 77 -2.35 3.65 21.65
N THR A 78 -2.69 2.49 21.08
CA THR A 78 -2.26 2.13 19.72
C THR A 78 -3.07 2.92 18.69
N ILE A 79 -2.53 3.12 17.49
CA ILE A 79 -3.26 3.78 16.39
C ILE A 79 -4.59 3.06 16.10
N LYS A 80 -4.58 1.71 16.12
CA LYS A 80 -5.81 0.92 16.02
C LYS A 80 -6.83 1.25 17.13
N ALA A 81 -6.39 1.40 18.38
CA ALA A 81 -7.28 1.76 19.48
C ALA A 81 -7.83 3.18 19.30
N MET A 82 -6.98 4.14 18.90
CA MET A 82 -7.39 5.50 18.57
C MET A 82 -8.50 5.53 17.51
N ILE A 83 -8.33 4.78 16.41
CA ILE A 83 -9.30 4.76 15.30
C ILE A 83 -10.62 4.07 15.68
N THR A 84 -10.56 3.02 16.50
CA THR A 84 -11.72 2.16 16.75
C THR A 84 -12.50 2.47 18.02
N GLN A 85 -11.89 3.18 18.97
CA GLN A 85 -12.46 3.42 20.31
C GLN A 85 -12.75 4.90 20.58
N LEU A 86 -12.03 5.82 19.95
CA LEU A 86 -12.27 7.26 20.11
C LEU A 86 -13.20 7.76 19.00
N ASP A 87 -14.09 8.70 19.34
CA ASP A 87 -14.84 9.41 18.32
C ASP A 87 -13.99 10.49 17.63
N LYS A 88 -14.45 10.93 16.46
CA LYS A 88 -13.74 11.89 15.61
C LYS A 88 -13.42 13.21 16.32
N ASN A 89 -14.31 13.71 17.18
CA ASN A 89 -14.11 14.99 17.84
C ASN A 89 -13.06 14.85 18.95
N THR A 90 -13.14 13.78 19.75
CA THR A 90 -12.12 13.48 20.77
C THR A 90 -10.73 13.33 20.15
N LEU A 91 -10.61 12.65 19.00
CA LEU A 91 -9.34 12.55 18.26
C LEU A 91 -8.81 13.92 17.83
N ALA A 92 -9.67 14.78 17.27
CA ALA A 92 -9.28 16.11 16.82
C ALA A 92 -8.85 17.00 17.99
N GLU A 93 -9.58 16.98 19.10
CA GLU A 93 -9.27 17.73 20.31
C GLU A 93 -7.93 17.31 20.91
N LYS A 94 -7.69 15.99 21.03
CA LYS A 94 -6.41 15.45 21.49
C LYS A 94 -5.26 15.83 20.57
N LEU A 95 -5.46 15.81 19.25
CA LEU A 95 -4.44 16.23 18.29
C LEU A 95 -4.12 17.72 18.47
N ILE A 96 -5.13 18.58 18.54
CA ILE A 96 -4.94 20.03 18.74
C ILE A 96 -4.17 20.28 20.05
N ALA A 97 -4.57 19.61 21.14
CA ALA A 97 -3.88 19.72 22.42
C ALA A 97 -2.42 19.27 22.32
N CYS A 98 -2.12 18.19 21.60
CA CYS A 98 -0.77 17.69 21.44
C CYS A 98 0.12 18.60 20.58
N LEU A 99 -0.44 19.18 19.52
CA LEU A 99 0.27 20.09 18.62
C LEU A 99 0.58 21.45 19.26
N GLY A 100 -0.17 21.86 20.28
CA GLY A 100 0.00 23.15 20.94
C GLY A 100 -0.33 24.30 19.98
N GLU A 101 0.67 25.14 19.66
CA GLU A 101 0.51 26.27 18.74
C GLU A 101 0.55 25.86 17.25
N GLU A 102 1.00 24.64 16.95
CA GLU A 102 1.12 24.14 15.59
C GLU A 102 -0.26 23.81 15.00
N SER A 103 -0.48 24.25 13.76
CA SER A 103 -1.70 23.90 13.03
C SER A 103 -1.68 22.42 12.59
N PRO A 104 -2.83 21.72 12.53
CA PRO A 104 -2.92 20.40 11.89
C PRO A 104 -2.48 20.36 10.41
N LYS A 105 -2.34 21.53 9.77
CA LYS A 105 -1.86 21.67 8.38
C LYS A 105 -0.37 22.00 8.28
N SER A 106 0.32 22.16 9.41
CA SER A 106 1.74 22.54 9.45
C SER A 106 2.65 21.39 9.02
N ASP A 107 3.89 21.74 8.71
CA ASP A 107 4.91 20.76 8.35
C ASP A 107 5.24 19.83 9.52
N THR A 108 5.12 20.33 10.75
CA THR A 108 5.27 19.56 11.99
C THR A 108 4.19 18.48 12.08
N ALA A 109 2.92 18.85 11.93
CA ALA A 109 1.79 17.91 11.94
C ALA A 109 1.88 16.88 10.80
N LEU A 110 2.26 17.32 9.59
CA LEU A 110 2.47 16.41 8.45
C LEU A 110 3.56 15.38 8.72
N ASN A 111 4.66 15.79 9.36
CA ASN A 111 5.75 14.87 9.74
C ASN A 111 5.30 13.87 10.80
N TYR A 112 4.46 14.28 11.75
CA TYR A 112 3.86 13.35 12.70
C TYR A 112 2.96 12.33 12.01
N GLY A 113 2.10 12.77 11.08
CA GLY A 113 1.25 11.86 10.31
C GLY A 113 2.05 10.81 9.56
N LEU A 114 3.13 11.21 8.87
CA LEU A 114 4.02 10.27 8.18
C LEU A 114 4.66 9.26 9.14
N LYS A 115 5.23 9.74 10.27
CA LYS A 115 5.82 8.85 11.27
C LYS A 115 4.80 7.88 11.84
N GLY A 116 3.56 8.33 12.08
CA GLY A 116 2.50 7.51 12.67
C GLY A 116 2.10 6.38 11.74
N CYS A 117 1.88 6.70 10.47
CA CYS A 117 1.55 5.70 9.48
C CYS A 117 2.68 4.65 9.33
N PHE A 118 3.95 5.05 9.33
CA PHE A 118 5.06 4.09 9.31
C PHE A 118 5.17 3.26 10.60
N HIS A 119 4.83 3.82 11.76
CA HIS A 119 4.73 3.04 12.99
C HIS A 119 3.69 1.90 12.86
N GLU A 120 2.53 2.18 12.25
CA GLU A 120 1.51 1.15 11.97
C GLU A 120 2.02 0.12 10.95
N GLN A 121 2.61 0.56 9.83
CA GLN A 121 3.11 -0.33 8.78
C GLN A 121 4.18 -1.32 9.28
N LEU A 122 4.98 -0.90 10.26
CA LEU A 122 6.08 -1.69 10.81
C LEU A 122 5.66 -2.55 12.01
N LEU A 123 4.36 -2.59 12.40
CA LEU A 123 3.88 -3.29 13.59
C LEU A 123 4.30 -4.76 13.69
N HIS A 124 4.44 -5.44 12.55
CA HIS A 124 4.81 -6.86 12.48
C HIS A 124 6.29 -7.16 12.76
N LEU A 125 7.13 -6.13 12.83
CA LEU A 125 8.58 -6.27 13.04
C LEU A 125 8.95 -6.29 14.52
N SER A 126 10.16 -6.78 14.82
CA SER A 126 10.76 -6.70 16.16
C SER A 126 11.04 -5.24 16.56
N VAL A 127 11.25 -5.00 17.86
CA VAL A 127 11.51 -3.65 18.38
C VAL A 127 12.77 -3.04 17.77
N ASP A 128 13.84 -3.83 17.64
CA ASP A 128 15.11 -3.37 17.08
C ASP A 128 14.98 -3.00 15.60
N GLU A 129 14.28 -3.84 14.81
CA GLU A 129 14.02 -3.57 13.40
C GLU A 129 13.12 -2.36 13.19
N LYS A 130 12.07 -2.20 14.01
CA LYS A 130 11.21 -1.02 14.02
C LYS A 130 12.05 0.22 14.23
N GLN A 131 12.91 0.22 15.25
CA GLN A 131 13.74 1.37 15.59
C GLN A 131 14.70 1.71 14.43
N GLN A 132 15.36 0.71 13.84
CA GLN A 132 16.26 0.92 12.70
C GLN A 132 15.51 1.53 11.51
N LYS A 133 14.35 0.98 11.14
CA LYS A 133 13.58 1.47 10.00
C LYS A 133 12.97 2.84 10.25
N MET A 134 12.52 3.14 11.47
CA MET A 134 12.02 4.47 11.83
C MET A 134 13.10 5.55 11.78
N ARG A 135 14.38 5.21 12.01
CA ARG A 135 15.49 6.15 11.75
C ARG A 135 15.58 6.48 10.26
N LEU A 136 15.52 5.48 9.38
CA LEU A 136 15.54 5.70 7.92
C LEU A 136 14.33 6.50 7.42
N VAL A 137 13.14 6.22 7.97
CA VAL A 137 11.93 7.01 7.70
C VAL A 137 12.15 8.47 8.10
N THR A 138 12.67 8.72 9.30
CA THR A 138 12.89 10.08 9.80
C THR A 138 13.87 10.85 8.93
N GLU A 139 14.97 10.23 8.49
CA GLU A 139 15.93 10.86 7.58
C GLU A 139 15.33 11.10 6.20
N THR A 140 14.57 10.14 5.65
CA THR A 140 13.87 10.30 4.37
C THR A 140 12.91 11.48 4.40
N ILE A 141 12.10 11.61 5.46
CA ILE A 141 11.13 12.70 5.60
C ILE A 141 11.81 14.08 5.56
N LYS A 142 13.00 14.22 6.17
CA LYS A 142 13.76 15.49 6.15
C LYS A 142 14.23 15.87 4.75
N GLY A 143 14.52 14.89 3.90
CA GLY A 143 14.98 15.10 2.52
C GLY A 143 13.85 15.39 1.52
N LEU A 144 12.60 15.13 1.87
CA LEU A 144 11.46 15.30 0.98
C LEU A 144 10.88 16.72 1.04
N SER A 145 10.48 17.24 -0.12
CA SER A 145 9.67 18.46 -0.20
C SER A 145 8.33 18.29 0.53
N ARG A 146 7.72 19.40 0.92
CA ARG A 146 6.38 19.39 1.55
C ARG A 146 5.34 18.70 0.68
N SER A 147 5.37 18.91 -0.64
CA SER A 147 4.45 18.26 -1.60
C SER A 147 4.63 16.75 -1.66
N GLU A 148 5.88 16.27 -1.62
CA GLU A 148 6.16 14.84 -1.60
C GLU A 148 5.71 14.21 -0.29
N ARG A 149 6.00 14.85 0.84
CA ARG A 149 5.51 14.44 2.15
C ARG A 149 3.98 14.35 2.17
N GLN A 150 3.29 15.35 1.62
CA GLN A 150 1.83 15.35 1.54
C GLN A 150 1.31 14.23 0.66
N LYS A 151 1.92 13.98 -0.50
CA LYS A 151 1.56 12.87 -1.39
C LYS A 151 1.76 11.51 -0.70
N SER A 152 2.93 11.31 -0.07
CA SER A 152 3.24 10.09 0.68
C SER A 152 2.27 9.87 1.84
N PHE A 153 1.94 10.93 2.58
CA PHE A 153 1.01 10.82 3.70
C PHE A 153 -0.38 10.45 3.22
N THR A 154 -0.91 11.14 2.21
CA THR A 154 -2.20 10.83 1.59
C THR A 154 -2.27 9.38 1.13
N GLN A 155 -1.24 8.88 0.44
CA GLN A 155 -1.18 7.49 0.01
C GLN A 155 -1.23 6.53 1.23
N CYS A 156 -0.39 6.80 2.22
CA CYS A 156 -0.26 5.96 3.41
C CYS A 156 -1.59 5.80 4.16
N VAL A 157 -2.28 6.92 4.46
CA VAL A 157 -3.56 6.90 5.18
C VAL A 157 -4.70 6.32 4.34
N THR A 158 -4.64 6.48 3.01
CA THR A 158 -5.60 5.88 2.08
C THR A 158 -5.48 4.36 2.11
N ASP A 159 -4.26 3.84 2.05
CA ASP A 159 -3.99 2.40 2.11
C ASP A 159 -4.35 1.84 3.50
N GLN A 160 -3.94 2.54 4.56
CA GLN A 160 -4.19 2.13 5.94
C GLN A 160 -5.69 2.11 6.29
N ALA A 161 -6.48 3.06 5.77
CA ALA A 161 -7.93 3.09 6.00
C ALA A 161 -8.66 1.82 5.51
N ILE A 162 -8.12 1.13 4.51
CA ILE A 162 -8.68 -0.15 4.02
C ILE A 162 -8.69 -1.20 5.14
N HIS A 163 -7.68 -1.21 6.01
CA HIS A 163 -7.56 -2.18 7.10
C HIS A 163 -8.60 -2.01 8.22
N TYR A 164 -9.34 -0.89 8.21
CA TYR A 164 -10.35 -0.58 9.23
C TYR A 164 -11.79 -0.54 8.67
N LEU A 165 -11.99 -0.93 7.40
CA LEU A 165 -13.33 -1.11 6.84
C LEU A 165 -14.10 -2.20 7.59
N LYS A 166 -15.42 -2.02 7.73
CA LYS A 166 -16.35 -2.95 8.37
C LYS A 166 -17.44 -3.41 7.40
#